data_AF-A0A2M7QRW6-F1
#
_entry.id   AF-A0A2M7QRW6-F1
#
_cell.length_a   1.000
_cell.length_b   1.000
_cell.length_c   1.000
_cell.angle_alpha   90.00
_cell.angle_beta   90.00
_cell.angle_gamma   90.00
#
_symmetry.space_group_name_H-M   'P 1'
#
loop_
_entity.id
_entity.type
_entity.pdbx_description
1 polymer ?
#
loop_
_entity_poly.entity_id
_entity_poly.type
_entity_poly.pdbx_seq_one_letter_code
_entity_poly.pdbx_strand_id
1 'polypeptide(L)'
;MSEKKSPILGCLPKAVFSNLGLGLLALIISAIAGGPKMVVEKQNSQIAFFVLLAIYLFVTFWAIFSLAPRRRENQLQTQGIYKYVRHPMYSAIIFLLNPALAILLRSWFLILGCIINYFIWRSDVKDEEKQLIEQFGDQYLKYRKATWPFFPNLFKFNKPIFFGVTALAVFIVSFVTLNFPSFYLREVDWERGKPAEVAVKNPISKTGTALPQSQVRQKYDKQNSIVIGKLNIDVPLVFAAGNSQSQLNTALNQGVVVYPGSKLPGETGEVFLTGHSSTYLWNKTQYGQVFALLDRLEPGDIVTIYWNQYKYDYQVTEQKVVTPDIATLNSQTDKKTITLMTCWPIGTAWKRLVIQGVLID
;
A
#
# COMPACT_ATOMS: atom_id res chain seq x y z
N MET A 1 -45.40 27.19 -27.60
CA MET A 1 -44.63 26.16 -26.87
C MET A 1 -43.29 26.77 -26.48
N SER A 2 -43.04 26.99 -25.19
CA SER A 2 -41.80 27.59 -24.70
C SER A 2 -40.62 26.69 -25.08
N GLU A 3 -39.67 27.19 -25.88
CA GLU A 3 -38.37 26.56 -26.14
C GLU A 3 -37.63 26.40 -24.80
N LYS A 4 -37.83 25.27 -24.13
CA LYS A 4 -37.10 24.95 -22.91
C LYS A 4 -35.67 24.58 -23.28
N LYS A 5 -34.82 25.59 -23.49
CA LYS A 5 -33.38 25.40 -23.71
C LYS A 5 -32.82 24.55 -22.57
N SER A 6 -32.23 23.40 -22.91
CA SER A 6 -31.61 22.52 -21.93
C SER A 6 -30.50 23.27 -21.18
N PRO A 7 -30.41 23.12 -19.83
CA PRO A 7 -29.46 23.86 -19.02
C PRO A 7 -28.03 23.67 -19.53
N ILE A 8 -27.19 24.71 -19.42
CA ILE A 8 -25.82 24.72 -19.97
C ILE A 8 -25.01 23.48 -19.54
N LEU A 9 -25.29 23.02 -18.34
CA LEU A 9 -24.56 21.97 -17.68
C LEU A 9 -25.23 20.59 -17.85
N GLY A 10 -26.28 20.43 -18.65
CA GLY A 10 -26.90 19.11 -18.89
C GLY A 10 -27.33 18.43 -17.58
N CYS A 11 -26.96 17.15 -17.40
CA CYS A 11 -27.15 16.43 -16.15
C CYS A 11 -26.06 16.70 -15.09
N LEU A 12 -25.05 17.51 -15.38
CA LEU A 12 -23.91 17.79 -14.49
C LEU A 12 -24.32 18.21 -13.08
N PRO A 13 -25.30 19.11 -12.84
CA PRO A 13 -25.63 19.52 -11.47
C PRO A 13 -26.10 18.33 -10.61
N LYS A 14 -26.94 17.46 -11.19
CA LYS A 14 -27.40 16.23 -10.55
C LYS A 14 -26.22 15.27 -10.30
N ALA A 15 -25.35 15.13 -11.29
CA ALA A 15 -24.20 14.23 -11.23
C ALA A 15 -23.14 14.71 -10.21
N VAL A 16 -22.91 16.02 -10.09
CA VAL A 16 -22.04 16.61 -9.07
C VAL A 16 -22.63 16.41 -7.67
N PHE A 17 -23.95 16.53 -7.52
CA PHE A 17 -24.61 16.25 -6.24
C PHE A 17 -24.41 14.80 -5.79
N SER A 18 -24.60 13.82 -6.68
CA SER A 18 -24.34 12.41 -6.37
C SER A 18 -22.85 12.14 -6.07
N ASN A 19 -21.95 12.81 -6.78
CA ASN A 19 -20.51 12.73 -6.55
C ASN A 19 -20.10 13.26 -5.16
N LEU A 20 -20.63 14.41 -4.75
CA LEU A 20 -20.40 14.99 -3.42
C LEU A 20 -20.97 14.10 -2.32
N GLY A 21 -22.19 13.58 -2.49
CA GLY A 21 -22.80 12.67 -1.53
C GLY A 21 -21.99 11.38 -1.32
N LEU A 22 -21.55 10.74 -2.40
CA LEU A 22 -20.71 9.55 -2.33
C LEU A 22 -19.31 9.85 -1.76
N GLY A 23 -18.71 10.99 -2.13
CA GLY A 23 -17.44 11.42 -1.57
C GLY A 23 -17.52 11.65 -0.07
N LEU A 24 -18.57 12.33 0.39
CA LEU A 24 -18.82 12.55 1.83
C LEU A 24 -19.05 11.22 2.55
N LEU A 25 -19.86 10.33 1.99
CA LEU A 25 -20.09 9.00 2.56
C LEU A 25 -18.78 8.21 2.68
N ALA A 26 -17.95 8.21 1.65
CA ALA A 26 -16.65 7.54 1.67
C ALA A 26 -15.72 8.11 2.75
N LEU A 27 -15.72 9.44 2.95
CA LEU A 27 -14.96 10.09 4.02
C LEU A 27 -15.50 9.77 5.41
N ILE A 28 -16.82 9.74 5.59
CA ILE A 28 -17.47 9.35 6.85
C ILE A 28 -17.13 7.90 7.19
N ILE A 29 -17.25 6.98 6.23
CA ILE A 29 -16.87 5.56 6.41
C ILE A 29 -15.39 5.48 6.79
N SER A 30 -14.53 6.19 6.07
CA SER A 30 -13.09 6.22 6.36
C SER A 30 -12.77 6.78 7.75
N ALA A 31 -13.58 7.71 8.26
CA ALA A 31 -13.39 8.32 9.58
C ALA A 31 -13.92 7.43 10.72
N ILE A 32 -15.04 6.72 10.51
CA ILE A 32 -15.69 5.88 11.52
C ILE A 32 -15.07 4.48 11.58
N ALA A 33 -14.98 3.82 10.44
CA ALA A 33 -14.51 2.43 10.36
C ALA A 33 -12.98 2.31 10.30
N GLY A 34 -12.27 3.44 10.21
CA GLY A 34 -10.91 3.45 9.72
C GLY A 34 -10.85 2.90 8.29
N GLY A 35 -9.70 2.36 7.89
CA GLY A 35 -9.54 1.64 6.64
C GLY A 35 -8.14 1.71 6.08
N PRO A 36 -7.90 1.07 4.92
CA PRO A 36 -6.59 1.10 4.29
C PRO A 36 -6.26 2.54 3.92
N LYS A 37 -5.10 3.02 4.38
CA LYS A 37 -4.56 4.31 3.91
C LYS A 37 -3.76 4.11 2.63
N MET A 38 -3.81 5.11 1.76
CA MET A 38 -2.93 5.14 0.60
C MET A 38 -1.55 5.58 1.08
N VAL A 39 -0.59 4.64 1.10
CA VAL A 39 0.80 4.91 1.48
C VAL A 39 1.51 5.58 0.32
N VAL A 40 1.22 6.87 0.17
CA VAL A 40 1.88 7.77 -0.75
C VAL A 40 2.39 8.95 0.08
N GLU A 41 3.65 9.29 -0.12
CA GLU A 41 4.27 10.45 0.50
C GLU A 41 3.46 11.72 0.18
N LYS A 42 3.29 12.59 1.18
CA LYS A 42 2.45 13.79 1.06
C LYS A 42 2.86 14.66 -0.14
N GLN A 43 4.16 14.84 -0.37
CA GLN A 43 4.68 15.63 -1.49
C GLN A 43 4.31 15.00 -2.85
N ASN A 44 4.49 13.68 -3.00
CA ASN A 44 4.16 12.97 -4.23
C ASN A 44 2.66 13.00 -4.53
N SER A 45 1.83 12.86 -3.48
CA SER A 45 0.37 12.97 -3.58
C SER A 45 -0.06 14.37 -4.06
N GLN A 46 0.55 15.44 -3.53
CA GLN A 46 0.28 16.82 -3.96
C GLN A 46 0.69 17.07 -5.40
N ILE A 47 1.88 16.59 -5.82
CA ILE A 47 2.35 16.71 -7.20
C ILE A 47 1.37 16.01 -8.15
N ALA A 48 0.99 14.76 -7.85
CA ALA A 48 0.03 14.01 -8.65
C ALA A 48 -1.32 14.73 -8.75
N PHE A 49 -1.81 15.30 -7.64
CA PHE A 49 -3.04 16.10 -7.62
C PHE A 49 -2.95 17.31 -8.56
N PHE A 50 -1.90 18.12 -8.46
CA PHE A 50 -1.77 19.33 -9.30
C PHE A 50 -1.61 18.99 -10.78
N VAL A 51 -0.89 17.92 -11.12
CA VAL A 51 -0.77 17.44 -12.50
C VAL A 51 -2.14 17.04 -13.05
N LEU A 52 -2.88 16.19 -12.32
CA LEU A 52 -4.21 15.77 -12.76
C LEU A 52 -5.21 16.94 -12.81
N LEU A 53 -5.13 17.88 -11.86
CA LEU A 53 -5.94 19.08 -11.83
C LEU A 53 -5.67 19.97 -13.05
N ALA A 54 -4.40 20.17 -13.43
CA ALA A 54 -4.04 20.95 -14.61
C ALA A 54 -4.62 20.33 -15.89
N ILE A 55 -4.52 19.00 -16.04
CA ILE A 55 -5.11 18.28 -17.19
C ILE A 55 -6.63 18.40 -17.16
N TYR A 56 -7.27 18.24 -15.99
CA TYR A 56 -8.71 18.42 -15.82
C TYR A 56 -9.17 19.81 -16.26
N LEU A 57 -8.48 20.87 -15.80
CA LEU A 57 -8.80 22.24 -16.16
C LEU A 57 -8.63 22.47 -17.66
N PHE A 58 -7.54 21.97 -18.26
CA PHE A 58 -7.31 22.07 -19.69
C PHE A 58 -8.42 21.40 -20.51
N VAL A 59 -8.76 20.14 -20.18
CA VAL A 59 -9.80 19.38 -20.87
C VAL A 59 -11.17 20.06 -20.74
N THR A 60 -11.50 20.52 -19.53
CA THR A 60 -12.78 21.19 -19.25
C THR A 60 -12.86 22.53 -19.97
N PHE A 61 -11.79 23.32 -19.95
CA PHE A 61 -11.70 24.58 -20.67
C PHE A 61 -11.87 24.37 -22.19
N TRP A 62 -11.15 23.40 -22.75
CA TRP A 62 -11.25 23.08 -24.18
C TRP A 62 -12.67 22.61 -24.57
N ALA A 63 -13.31 21.79 -23.73
CA ALA A 63 -14.69 21.37 -23.93
C ALA A 63 -15.66 22.55 -23.93
N ILE A 64 -15.62 23.40 -22.89
CA ILE A 64 -16.49 24.57 -22.77
C ILE A 64 -16.30 25.52 -23.96
N PHE A 65 -15.05 25.85 -24.30
CA PHE A 65 -14.74 26.76 -25.39
C PHE A 65 -15.20 26.21 -26.75
N SER A 66 -15.07 24.89 -26.96
CA SER A 66 -15.57 24.27 -28.20
C SER A 66 -17.10 24.19 -28.25
N LEU A 67 -17.80 24.03 -27.12
CA LEU A 67 -19.26 23.90 -27.08
C LEU A 67 -19.98 25.24 -27.17
N ALA A 68 -19.42 26.29 -26.55
CA ALA A 68 -20.12 27.56 -26.36
C ALA A 68 -20.62 28.23 -27.66
N PRO A 69 -19.84 28.30 -28.76
CA PRO A 69 -20.31 28.90 -30.02
C PRO A 69 -21.46 28.10 -30.66
N ARG A 70 -21.28 26.78 -30.80
CA ARG A 70 -22.26 25.89 -31.45
C ARG A 70 -23.59 25.85 -30.71
N ARG A 71 -23.56 25.94 -29.38
CA ARG A 71 -24.78 25.99 -28.57
C ARG A 71 -25.57 27.26 -28.78
N ARG A 72 -24.92 28.42 -28.93
CA ARG A 72 -25.61 29.70 -29.19
C ARG A 72 -26.40 29.63 -30.49
N GLU A 73 -25.89 28.89 -31.46
CA GLU A 73 -26.51 28.65 -32.77
C GLU A 73 -27.46 27.43 -32.78
N ASN A 74 -27.68 26.78 -31.64
CA ASN A 74 -28.48 25.56 -31.50
C ASN A 74 -28.02 24.42 -32.44
N GLN A 75 -26.71 24.32 -32.68
CA GLN A 75 -26.10 23.30 -33.55
C GLN A 75 -25.42 22.19 -32.74
N LEU A 76 -25.40 20.99 -33.31
CA LEU A 76 -24.68 19.85 -32.73
C LEU A 76 -23.15 20.05 -32.82
N GLN A 77 -22.48 19.92 -31.67
CA GLN A 77 -21.01 19.95 -31.61
C GLN A 77 -20.43 18.53 -31.71
N THR A 78 -19.63 18.30 -32.75
CA THR A 78 -18.96 17.03 -33.07
C THR A 78 -17.47 17.20 -33.37
N GLN A 79 -16.96 18.43 -33.29
CA GLN A 79 -15.58 18.79 -33.63
C GLN A 79 -14.76 19.07 -32.38
N GLY A 80 -13.43 19.20 -32.57
CA GLY A 80 -12.49 19.39 -31.46
C GLY A 80 -12.49 18.19 -30.52
N ILE A 81 -12.61 18.45 -29.22
CA ILE A 81 -12.62 17.37 -28.22
C ILE A 81 -13.84 16.44 -28.33
N TYR A 82 -14.99 16.96 -28.80
CA TYR A 82 -16.21 16.19 -29.01
C TYR A 82 -16.08 15.17 -30.14
N LYS A 83 -15.09 15.30 -31.03
CA LYS A 83 -14.79 14.26 -32.02
C LYS A 83 -14.42 12.93 -31.35
N TYR A 84 -13.74 13.00 -30.21
CA TYR A 84 -13.15 11.83 -29.54
C TYR A 84 -14.02 11.28 -28.42
N VAL A 85 -14.70 12.16 -27.67
CA VAL A 85 -15.51 11.79 -26.51
C VAL A 85 -16.78 12.64 -26.50
N ARG A 86 -17.95 12.03 -26.31
CA ARG A 86 -19.24 12.76 -26.34
C ARG A 86 -19.44 13.66 -25.14
N HIS A 87 -18.95 13.23 -23.97
CA HIS A 87 -19.10 13.93 -22.70
C HIS A 87 -17.73 14.25 -22.08
N PRO A 88 -16.92 15.12 -22.69
CA PRO A 88 -15.54 15.36 -22.27
C PRO A 88 -15.43 15.96 -20.86
N MET A 89 -16.37 16.85 -20.47
CA MET A 89 -16.41 17.41 -19.12
C MET A 89 -16.68 16.34 -18.06
N TYR A 90 -17.61 15.42 -18.33
CA TYR A 90 -17.92 14.32 -17.41
C TYR A 90 -16.75 13.36 -17.29
N SER A 91 -16.09 13.08 -18.41
CA SER A 91 -14.89 12.25 -18.46
C SER A 91 -13.76 12.87 -17.64
N ALA A 92 -13.56 14.19 -17.75
CA ALA A 92 -12.55 14.90 -16.97
C ALA A 92 -12.83 14.81 -15.46
N ILE A 93 -14.08 14.90 -15.03
CA ILE A 93 -14.42 14.76 -13.60
C ILE A 93 -14.19 13.32 -13.12
N ILE A 94 -14.74 12.34 -13.85
CA ILE A 94 -14.69 10.92 -13.44
C ILE A 94 -13.26 10.39 -13.41
N PHE A 95 -12.44 10.73 -14.41
CA PHE A 95 -11.12 10.11 -14.59
C PHE A 95 -9.93 10.99 -14.22
N LEU A 96 -10.13 12.29 -14.00
CA LEU A 96 -9.04 13.19 -13.59
C LEU A 96 -9.32 13.78 -12.22
N LEU A 97 -10.41 14.53 -12.05
CA LEU A 97 -10.68 15.25 -10.80
C LEU A 97 -10.93 14.31 -9.61
N ASN A 98 -11.80 13.31 -9.78
CA ASN A 98 -12.14 12.39 -8.70
C ASN A 98 -10.92 11.57 -8.22
N PRO A 99 -10.12 10.93 -9.12
CA PRO A 99 -8.87 10.29 -8.74
C PRO A 99 -7.85 11.27 -8.13
N ALA A 100 -7.75 12.50 -8.64
CA ALA A 100 -6.86 13.51 -8.08
C ALA A 100 -7.20 13.80 -6.61
N LEU A 101 -8.48 14.01 -6.30
CA LEU A 101 -8.94 14.22 -4.93
C LEU A 101 -8.71 12.99 -4.04
N ALA A 102 -8.94 11.79 -4.57
CA ALA A 102 -8.70 10.55 -3.84
C ALA A 102 -7.21 10.37 -3.47
N ILE A 103 -6.30 10.72 -4.39
CA ILE A 103 -4.85 10.70 -4.16
C ILE A 103 -4.44 11.80 -3.18
N LEU A 104 -4.97 13.02 -3.33
CA LEU A 104 -4.69 14.16 -2.43
C LEU A 104 -5.08 13.83 -0.98
N LEU A 105 -6.26 13.25 -0.81
CA LEU A 105 -6.80 12.83 0.49
C LEU A 105 -6.28 11.47 0.94
N ARG A 106 -5.48 10.79 0.10
CA ARG A 106 -4.86 9.48 0.36
C ARG A 106 -5.86 8.41 0.84
N SER A 107 -7.05 8.40 0.24
CA SER A 107 -8.15 7.53 0.65
C SER A 107 -8.51 6.51 -0.43
N TRP A 108 -8.36 5.22 -0.11
CA TRP A 108 -8.79 4.13 -0.98
C TRP A 108 -10.31 4.06 -1.14
N PHE A 109 -11.08 4.47 -0.13
CA PHE A 109 -12.55 4.52 -0.25
C PHE A 109 -13.01 5.54 -1.30
N LEU A 110 -12.29 6.66 -1.46
CA LEU A 110 -12.59 7.60 -2.53
C LEU A 110 -12.30 6.99 -3.92
N ILE A 111 -11.26 6.16 -4.06
CA ILE A 111 -11.01 5.42 -5.31
C ILE A 111 -12.16 4.45 -5.61
N LEU A 112 -12.65 3.70 -4.60
CA LEU A 112 -13.83 2.84 -4.77
C LEU A 112 -15.08 3.66 -5.12
N GLY A 113 -15.25 4.83 -4.48
CA GLY A 113 -16.30 5.79 -4.80
C GLY A 113 -16.26 6.25 -6.27
N CYS A 114 -15.07 6.40 -6.88
CA CYS A 114 -14.94 6.74 -8.30
C CYS A 114 -15.59 5.69 -9.21
N ILE A 115 -15.43 4.40 -8.87
CA ILE A 115 -15.99 3.27 -9.64
C ILE A 115 -17.53 3.31 -9.57
N ILE A 116 -18.08 3.51 -8.37
CA ILE A 116 -19.53 3.61 -8.17
C ILE A 116 -20.09 4.83 -8.93
N ASN A 117 -19.43 5.98 -8.79
CA ASN A 117 -19.81 7.21 -9.49
C ASN A 117 -19.85 7.04 -11.01
N TYR A 118 -18.90 6.30 -11.60
CA TYR A 118 -18.91 6.03 -13.03
C TYR A 118 -20.22 5.39 -13.49
N PHE A 119 -20.75 4.40 -12.76
CA PHE A 119 -22.01 3.74 -13.12
C PHE A 119 -23.23 4.65 -12.98
N ILE A 120 -23.28 5.47 -11.92
CA ILE A 120 -24.35 6.45 -11.71
C ILE A 120 -24.35 7.47 -12.85
N TRP A 121 -23.20 8.07 -13.13
CA TRP A 121 -23.06 9.07 -14.19
C TRP A 121 -23.32 8.47 -15.57
N ARG A 122 -22.96 7.19 -15.79
CA ARG A 122 -23.30 6.47 -17.02
C ARG A 122 -24.80 6.33 -17.21
N SER A 123 -25.57 6.26 -16.12
CA SER A 123 -27.03 6.27 -16.15
C SER A 123 -27.56 7.68 -16.43
N ASP A 124 -27.11 8.69 -15.69
CA ASP A 124 -27.55 10.08 -15.87
C ASP A 124 -27.31 10.60 -17.30
N VAL A 125 -26.18 10.21 -17.90
CA VAL A 125 -25.88 10.53 -19.29
C VAL A 125 -26.90 9.94 -20.26
N LYS A 126 -27.48 8.77 -20.00
CA LYS A 126 -28.50 8.19 -20.91
C LYS A 126 -29.73 9.11 -21.02
N ASP A 127 -30.10 9.76 -19.92
CA ASP A 127 -31.23 10.68 -19.90
C ASP A 127 -30.92 11.95 -20.71
N GLU A 128 -29.69 12.48 -20.58
CA GLU A 128 -29.22 13.60 -21.41
C GLU A 128 -29.13 13.21 -22.90
N GLU A 129 -28.61 12.02 -23.21
CA GLU A 129 -28.55 11.54 -24.60
C GLU A 129 -29.94 11.36 -25.21
N LYS A 130 -30.97 11.04 -24.42
CA LYS A 130 -32.35 10.98 -24.90
C LYS A 130 -32.85 12.35 -25.35
N GLN A 131 -32.58 13.40 -24.56
CA GLN A 131 -32.92 14.78 -24.93
C GLN A 131 -32.16 15.24 -26.18
N LEU A 132 -30.89 14.86 -26.33
CA LEU A 132 -30.10 15.17 -27.53
C LEU A 132 -30.63 14.45 -28.78
N ILE A 133 -31.18 13.24 -28.63
CA ILE A 133 -31.87 12.54 -29.72
C ILE A 133 -33.16 13.27 -30.10
N GLU A 134 -33.94 13.69 -29.10
CA GLU A 134 -35.18 14.45 -29.34
C GLU A 134 -34.89 15.79 -30.04
N GLN A 135 -33.78 16.45 -29.73
CA GLN A 135 -33.39 17.74 -30.28
C GLN A 135 -32.74 17.67 -31.67
N PHE A 136 -31.85 16.70 -31.91
CA PHE A 136 -30.99 16.65 -33.10
C PHE A 136 -31.23 15.42 -34.00
N GLY A 137 -32.10 14.50 -33.58
CA GLY A 137 -32.53 13.33 -34.34
C GLY A 137 -31.37 12.50 -34.92
N ASP A 138 -31.43 12.23 -36.21
CA ASP A 138 -30.49 11.37 -36.92
C ASP A 138 -29.04 11.87 -36.90
N GLN A 139 -28.83 13.19 -36.81
CA GLN A 139 -27.48 13.75 -36.73
C GLN A 139 -26.77 13.26 -35.47
N TYR A 140 -27.49 13.28 -34.34
CA TYR A 140 -26.96 12.78 -33.08
C TYR A 140 -26.82 11.26 -33.06
N LEU A 141 -27.75 10.52 -33.66
CA LEU A 141 -27.64 9.06 -33.75
C LEU A 141 -26.40 8.62 -34.55
N LYS A 142 -26.09 9.29 -35.67
CA LYS A 142 -24.86 9.05 -36.44
C LYS A 142 -23.61 9.33 -35.61
N TYR A 143 -23.58 10.48 -34.93
CA TYR A 143 -22.49 10.85 -34.03
C TYR A 143 -22.31 9.84 -32.88
N ARG A 144 -23.41 9.39 -32.26
CA ARG A 144 -23.43 8.40 -31.18
C ARG A 144 -22.85 7.04 -31.59
N LYS A 145 -22.99 6.64 -32.85
CA LYS A 145 -22.37 5.39 -33.36
C LYS A 145 -20.85 5.52 -33.56
N ALA A 146 -20.37 6.72 -33.86
CA ALA A 146 -18.96 6.99 -34.14
C ALA A 146 -18.14 7.22 -32.87
N THR A 147 -18.67 7.99 -31.92
CA THR A 147 -17.93 8.52 -30.77
C THR A 147 -18.44 7.93 -29.47
N TRP A 148 -17.56 7.50 -28.57
CA TRP A 148 -17.92 6.88 -27.29
C TRP A 148 -18.24 7.93 -26.19
N PRO A 149 -19.00 7.58 -25.15
CA PRO A 149 -19.50 8.55 -24.17
C PRO A 149 -18.39 9.16 -23.32
N PHE A 150 -17.47 8.35 -22.78
CA PHE A 150 -16.47 8.82 -21.81
C PHE A 150 -15.00 8.51 -22.12
N PHE A 151 -14.73 7.55 -23.00
CA PHE A 151 -13.37 7.21 -23.42
C PHE A 151 -13.26 7.31 -24.93
N PRO A 152 -12.12 7.75 -25.48
CA PRO A 152 -11.90 7.69 -26.91
C PRO A 152 -11.91 6.24 -27.39
N ASN A 153 -12.51 6.00 -28.55
CA ASN A 153 -12.42 4.69 -29.20
C ASN A 153 -11.02 4.52 -29.80
N LEU A 154 -10.07 4.08 -28.97
CA LEU A 154 -8.66 3.92 -29.33
C LEU A 154 -8.49 2.94 -30.50
N PHE A 155 -9.31 1.90 -30.57
CA PHE A 155 -9.26 0.92 -31.67
C PHE A 155 -9.55 1.56 -33.03
N LYS A 156 -10.53 2.47 -33.10
CA LYS A 156 -10.83 3.25 -34.33
C LYS A 156 -9.83 4.38 -34.58
N PHE A 157 -9.21 4.92 -33.53
CA PHE A 157 -8.25 6.02 -33.62
C PHE A 157 -6.89 5.55 -34.13
N ASN A 158 -6.29 4.55 -33.48
CA ASN A 158 -4.96 4.02 -33.80
C ASN A 158 -4.79 2.62 -33.19
N LYS A 159 -4.75 1.57 -34.03
CA LYS A 159 -4.63 0.17 -33.60
C LYS A 159 -3.34 -0.10 -32.78
N PRO A 160 -2.15 0.33 -33.21
CA PRO A 160 -0.94 0.23 -32.39
C PRO A 160 -1.10 0.82 -30.98
N ILE A 161 -1.67 2.03 -30.84
CA ILE A 161 -1.89 2.65 -29.53
C ILE A 161 -2.85 1.81 -28.69
N PHE A 162 -3.94 1.31 -29.28
CA PHE A 162 -4.87 0.42 -28.58
C PHE A 162 -4.16 -0.81 -28.01
N PHE A 163 -3.42 -1.56 -28.84
CA PHE A 163 -2.71 -2.75 -28.38
C PHE A 163 -1.64 -2.42 -27.34
N GLY A 164 -0.92 -1.30 -27.49
CA GLY A 164 0.07 -0.86 -26.51
C GLY A 164 -0.56 -0.55 -25.14
N VAL A 165 -1.65 0.23 -25.11
CA VAL A 165 -2.37 0.54 -23.86
C VAL A 165 -2.97 -0.71 -23.23
N THR A 166 -3.55 -1.61 -24.04
CA THR A 166 -4.10 -2.87 -23.54
C THR A 166 -3.01 -3.78 -22.97
N ALA A 167 -1.87 -3.92 -23.65
CA ALA A 167 -0.74 -4.72 -23.16
C ALA A 167 -0.19 -4.16 -21.84
N LEU A 168 -0.05 -2.82 -21.75
CA LEU A 168 0.39 -2.16 -20.53
C LEU A 168 -0.61 -2.39 -19.37
N ALA A 169 -1.91 -2.28 -19.63
CA ALA A 169 -2.93 -2.55 -18.63
C ALA A 169 -2.89 -4.01 -18.13
N VAL A 170 -2.77 -4.98 -19.03
CA VAL A 170 -2.62 -6.40 -18.68
C VAL A 170 -1.35 -6.63 -17.86
N PHE A 171 -0.24 -6.02 -18.25
CA PHE A 171 1.01 -6.09 -17.51
C PHE A 171 0.86 -5.51 -16.08
N ILE A 172 0.30 -4.31 -15.93
CA ILE A 172 0.10 -3.67 -14.62
C ILE A 172 -0.78 -4.54 -13.73
N VAL A 173 -1.92 -5.03 -14.25
CA VAL A 173 -2.82 -5.90 -13.48
C VAL A 173 -2.11 -7.18 -13.06
N SER A 174 -1.43 -7.85 -13.99
CA SER A 174 -0.71 -9.09 -13.71
C SER A 174 0.41 -8.88 -12.69
N PHE A 175 1.18 -7.80 -12.84
CA PHE A 175 2.25 -7.43 -11.93
C PHE A 175 1.72 -7.15 -10.52
N VAL A 176 0.65 -6.35 -10.40
CA VAL A 176 0.02 -6.04 -9.12
C VAL A 176 -0.54 -7.30 -8.45
N THR A 177 -1.22 -8.17 -9.21
CA THR A 177 -1.78 -9.43 -8.67
C THR A 177 -0.69 -10.38 -8.18
N LEU A 178 0.36 -10.60 -8.98
CA LEU A 178 1.45 -11.51 -8.62
C LEU A 178 2.27 -11.00 -7.41
N ASN A 179 2.37 -9.68 -7.25
CA ASN A 179 3.09 -9.04 -6.14
C ASN A 179 2.16 -8.60 -4.99
N PHE A 180 0.87 -8.92 -5.04
CA PHE A 180 -0.12 -8.47 -4.06
C PHE A 180 0.26 -8.79 -2.60
N PRO A 181 0.80 -9.99 -2.25
CA PRO A 181 1.22 -10.27 -0.88
C PRO A 181 2.26 -9.27 -0.35
N SER A 182 3.22 -8.88 -1.19
CA SER A 182 4.27 -7.92 -0.81
C SER A 182 3.70 -6.50 -0.64
N PHE A 183 2.79 -6.07 -1.51
CA PHE A 183 2.10 -4.78 -1.37
C PHE A 183 1.20 -4.73 -0.14
N TYR A 184 0.47 -5.82 0.15
CA TYR A 184 -0.44 -5.90 1.28
C TYR A 184 0.30 -5.72 2.62
N LEU A 185 1.43 -6.39 2.82
CA LEU A 185 2.16 -6.33 4.10
C LEU A 185 2.87 -4.99 4.34
N ARG A 186 3.24 -4.30 3.26
CA ARG A 186 4.04 -3.08 3.33
C ARG A 186 3.20 -1.81 3.31
N GLU A 187 2.19 -1.77 2.44
CA GLU A 187 1.46 -0.56 2.07
C GLU A 187 0.01 -0.55 2.58
N VAL A 188 -0.52 -1.66 3.08
CA VAL A 188 -1.85 -1.69 3.69
C VAL A 188 -1.70 -1.58 5.20
N ASP A 189 -1.46 -0.35 5.67
CA ASP A 189 -1.58 -0.04 7.08
C ASP A 189 -3.08 0.09 7.42
N TRP A 190 -3.57 -0.84 8.23
CA TRP A 190 -4.94 -0.79 8.73
C TRP A 190 -4.93 -0.03 10.05
N GLU A 191 -5.33 1.24 10.03
CA GLU A 191 -5.60 1.95 11.28
C GLU A 191 -6.78 1.27 11.98
N ARG A 192 -6.48 0.37 12.91
CA ARG A 192 -7.42 -0.03 13.95
C ARG A 192 -7.65 1.25 14.75
N GLY A 193 -8.91 1.66 14.91
CA GLY A 193 -9.28 2.82 15.72
C GLY A 193 -8.50 2.81 17.04
N LYS A 194 -7.98 3.99 17.42
CA LYS A 194 -7.06 4.23 18.55
C LYS A 194 -6.91 3.01 19.47
N PRO A 195 -5.77 2.30 19.50
CA PRO A 195 -5.58 1.27 20.51
C PRO A 195 -5.84 1.92 21.86
N ALA A 196 -6.70 1.31 22.67
CA ALA A 196 -6.84 1.71 24.07
C ALA A 196 -5.42 1.82 24.63
N GLU A 197 -5.06 2.97 25.22
CA GLU A 197 -3.80 3.14 25.92
C GLU A 197 -3.65 1.98 26.89
N VAL A 198 -2.81 1.01 26.52
CA VAL A 198 -2.33 0.04 27.50
C VAL A 198 -1.43 0.86 28.39
N ALA A 199 -1.97 1.24 29.55
CA ALA A 199 -1.23 1.91 30.60
C ALA A 199 0.00 1.07 30.92
N VAL A 200 1.14 1.46 30.37
CA VAL A 200 2.44 0.98 30.81
C VAL A 200 2.59 1.49 32.23
N LYS A 201 2.33 0.62 33.22
CA LYS A 201 2.75 0.87 34.58
C LYS A 201 4.27 0.96 34.54
N ASN A 202 4.80 2.19 34.60
CA ASN A 202 6.21 2.44 34.79
C ASN A 202 6.71 1.59 35.98
N PRO A 203 7.76 0.77 35.83
CA PRO A 203 8.38 0.16 36.98
C PRO A 203 8.96 1.28 37.86
N ILE A 204 8.67 1.15 39.13
CA ILE A 204 9.01 2.05 40.23
C ILE A 204 10.50 2.44 40.14
N SER A 205 10.78 3.73 40.01
CA SER A 205 12.09 4.30 40.36
C SER A 205 12.43 3.87 41.78
N LYS A 206 13.50 3.09 41.94
CA LYS A 206 14.15 2.94 43.23
C LYS A 206 15.54 3.55 43.19
N THR A 207 15.65 4.61 43.97
CA THR A 207 16.86 5.21 44.55
C THR A 207 17.85 4.15 45.01
N GLY A 208 19.14 4.43 44.81
CA GLY A 208 20.21 3.48 45.00
C GLY A 208 20.39 2.92 46.41
N THR A 209 20.95 1.72 46.45
CA THR A 209 21.79 1.21 47.53
C THR A 209 22.75 0.21 46.91
N ALA A 210 24.02 0.26 47.29
CA ALA A 210 25.09 -0.53 46.67
C ALA A 210 25.32 -1.90 47.35
N LEU A 211 25.64 -2.90 46.50
CA LEU A 211 26.40 -4.19 46.70
C LEU A 211 25.70 -5.35 47.47
N PRO A 212 25.99 -6.67 47.24
CA PRO A 212 27.06 -7.35 46.45
C PRO A 212 26.63 -8.61 45.59
N GLN A 213 27.59 -9.16 44.82
CA GLN A 213 27.78 -10.53 44.26
C GLN A 213 26.61 -11.36 43.66
N SER A 214 26.85 -11.81 42.41
CA SER A 214 26.18 -12.90 41.65
C SER A 214 24.65 -12.83 41.59
N GLN A 215 24.13 -12.02 40.68
CA GLN A 215 22.70 -12.01 40.35
C GLN A 215 22.28 -13.37 39.78
N VAL A 216 21.59 -14.16 40.60
CA VAL A 216 20.84 -15.33 40.14
C VAL A 216 19.74 -14.80 39.21
N ARG A 217 19.90 -14.98 37.90
CA ARG A 217 18.90 -14.55 36.91
C ARG A 217 17.54 -15.15 37.26
N GLN A 218 16.48 -14.35 37.16
CA GLN A 218 15.11 -14.82 37.37
C GLN A 218 14.73 -15.83 36.28
N LYS A 219 14.13 -16.97 36.68
CA LYS A 219 13.56 -17.94 35.74
C LYS A 219 12.14 -17.53 35.34
N TYR A 220 11.84 -17.68 34.07
CA TYR A 220 10.55 -17.43 33.41
C TYR A 220 10.02 -18.75 32.86
N ASP A 221 8.77 -19.08 33.17
CA ASP A 221 8.08 -20.23 32.59
C ASP A 221 7.63 -19.91 31.15
N LYS A 222 8.62 -19.81 30.25
CA LYS A 222 8.42 -19.48 28.84
C LYS A 222 9.32 -20.34 27.96
N GLN A 223 8.76 -20.86 26.87
CA GLN A 223 9.51 -21.63 25.88
C GLN A 223 10.56 -20.77 25.16
N ASN A 224 11.56 -21.43 24.58
CA ASN A 224 12.62 -20.76 23.86
C ASN A 224 12.05 -19.98 22.67
N SER A 225 12.16 -18.66 22.72
CA SER A 225 11.44 -17.76 21.80
C SER A 225 12.15 -16.42 21.67
N ILE A 226 11.86 -15.73 20.57
CA ILE A 226 12.23 -14.34 20.34
C ILE A 226 10.99 -13.46 20.40
N VAL A 227 11.11 -12.36 21.13
CA VAL A 227 10.09 -11.34 21.29
C VAL A 227 10.63 -10.00 20.81
N ILE A 228 9.91 -9.36 19.88
CA ILE A 228 10.19 -8.02 19.39
C ILE A 228 8.91 -7.19 19.54
N GLY A 229 8.78 -6.50 20.67
CA GLY A 229 7.55 -5.81 21.06
C GLY A 229 7.09 -4.78 20.03
N LYS A 230 8.02 -3.98 19.47
CA LYS A 230 7.73 -2.96 18.44
C LYS A 230 7.09 -3.55 17.18
N LEU A 231 7.42 -4.81 16.85
CA LEU A 231 6.94 -5.50 15.66
C LEU A 231 5.82 -6.51 15.96
N ASN A 232 5.38 -6.62 17.22
CA ASN A 232 4.41 -7.62 17.68
C ASN A 232 4.80 -9.06 17.30
N ILE A 233 6.09 -9.39 17.47
CA ILE A 233 6.63 -10.73 17.23
C ILE A 233 6.80 -11.43 18.57
N ASP A 234 6.24 -12.63 18.72
CA ASP A 234 6.50 -13.59 19.80
C ASP A 234 6.46 -14.99 19.19
N VAL A 235 7.64 -15.55 18.88
CA VAL A 235 7.76 -16.75 18.04
C VAL A 235 8.84 -17.70 18.55
N PRO A 236 8.70 -19.01 18.34
CA PRO A 236 9.67 -19.99 18.83
C PRO A 236 11.03 -19.86 18.13
N LEU A 237 12.09 -20.15 18.88
CA LEU A 237 13.43 -20.38 18.35
C LEU A 237 13.57 -21.83 17.89
N VAL A 238 14.00 -22.03 16.66
CA VAL A 238 14.15 -23.34 16.03
C VAL A 238 15.61 -23.58 15.66
N PHE A 239 16.10 -24.79 15.87
CA PHE A 239 17.44 -25.20 15.47
C PHE A 239 17.34 -26.05 14.21
N ALA A 240 18.05 -25.65 13.15
CA ALA A 240 18.10 -26.44 11.94
C ALA A 240 18.96 -27.69 12.14
N ALA A 241 18.56 -28.80 11.50
CA ALA A 241 19.31 -30.07 11.54
C ALA A 241 20.66 -30.01 10.81
N GLY A 242 20.90 -28.95 10.03
CA GLY A 242 22.13 -28.73 9.28
C GLY A 242 22.09 -27.41 8.51
N ASN A 243 23.15 -27.13 7.76
CA ASN A 243 23.36 -25.89 7.01
C ASN A 243 22.91 -25.98 5.54
N SER A 244 22.36 -27.11 5.09
CA SER A 244 21.84 -27.21 3.73
C SER A 244 20.61 -26.32 3.56
N GLN A 245 20.43 -25.77 2.36
CA GLN A 245 19.31 -24.87 2.06
C GLN A 245 17.95 -25.52 2.38
N SER A 246 17.80 -26.82 2.10
CA SER A 246 16.57 -27.55 2.39
C SER A 246 16.31 -27.66 3.89
N GLN A 247 17.33 -27.96 4.70
CA GLN A 247 17.19 -28.08 6.15
C GLN A 247 16.87 -26.74 6.81
N LEU A 248 17.53 -25.66 6.36
CA LEU A 248 17.25 -24.31 6.81
C LEU A 248 15.83 -23.87 6.44
N ASN A 249 15.38 -24.12 5.21
CA ASN A 249 14.02 -23.81 4.78
C ASN A 249 12.96 -24.57 5.59
N THR A 250 13.18 -25.84 5.91
CA THR A 250 12.26 -26.61 6.76
C THR A 250 12.16 -26.01 8.16
N ALA A 251 13.28 -25.61 8.75
CA ALA A 251 13.31 -24.98 10.08
C ALA A 251 12.65 -23.59 10.09
N LEU A 252 12.85 -22.79 9.03
CA LEU A 252 12.24 -21.46 8.90
C LEU A 252 10.71 -21.49 8.80
N ASN A 253 10.13 -22.62 8.37
CA ASN A 253 8.68 -22.83 8.38
C ASN A 253 8.10 -23.08 9.77
N GLN A 254 8.96 -23.27 10.79
CA GLN A 254 8.59 -23.61 12.16
C GLN A 254 8.91 -22.50 13.18
N GLY A 255 9.60 -21.42 12.77
CA GLY A 255 9.89 -20.29 13.64
C GLY A 255 11.08 -19.47 13.17
N VAL A 256 11.70 -18.74 14.09
CA VAL A 256 12.97 -18.05 13.84
C VAL A 256 14.11 -19.01 14.10
N VAL A 257 14.99 -19.17 13.12
CA VAL A 257 16.04 -20.17 13.14
C VAL A 257 17.31 -19.61 13.77
N VAL A 258 17.84 -20.30 14.78
CA VAL A 258 19.22 -20.11 15.24
C VAL A 258 20.14 -20.75 14.22
N TYR A 259 21.00 -19.95 13.59
CA TYR A 259 21.81 -20.43 12.47
C TYR A 259 22.88 -21.43 12.95
N PRO A 260 23.10 -22.55 12.23
CA PRO A 260 24.11 -23.53 12.62
C PRO A 260 25.50 -22.91 12.77
N GLY A 261 26.14 -23.11 13.92
CA GLY A 261 27.45 -22.51 14.25
C GLY A 261 27.38 -21.20 15.04
N SER A 262 26.18 -20.64 15.23
CA SER A 262 25.94 -19.50 16.13
C SER A 262 26.27 -19.83 17.59
N LYS A 263 26.63 -18.82 18.38
CA LYS A 263 26.61 -18.91 19.85
C LYS A 263 25.18 -18.93 20.37
N LEU A 264 25.01 -19.38 21.62
CA LEU A 264 23.71 -19.42 22.29
C LEU A 264 23.44 -18.12 23.08
N PRO A 265 22.15 -17.78 23.32
CA PRO A 265 21.80 -16.59 24.10
C PRO A 265 22.48 -16.56 25.47
N GLY A 266 23.24 -15.49 25.73
CA GLY A 266 23.97 -15.29 26.98
C GLY A 266 25.44 -15.71 26.96
N GLU A 267 25.88 -16.46 25.94
CA GLU A 267 27.29 -16.78 25.72
C GLU A 267 28.06 -15.59 25.14
N THR A 268 29.38 -15.55 25.37
CA THR A 268 30.26 -14.58 24.70
C THR A 268 30.37 -14.92 23.22
N GLY A 269 30.16 -13.91 22.38
CA GLY A 269 30.14 -14.03 20.93
C GLY A 269 28.77 -13.67 20.35
N GLU A 270 28.56 -14.08 19.10
CA GLU A 270 27.42 -13.67 18.28
C GLU A 270 26.32 -14.73 18.22
N VAL A 271 25.11 -14.34 18.62
CA VAL A 271 23.88 -15.10 18.39
C VAL A 271 23.28 -14.68 17.05
N PHE A 272 23.26 -15.58 16.08
CA PHE A 272 22.78 -15.33 14.74
C PHE A 272 21.42 -15.98 14.50
N LEU A 273 20.40 -15.16 14.24
CA LEU A 273 19.03 -15.57 14.00
C LEU A 273 18.57 -15.19 12.61
N THR A 274 17.87 -16.09 11.93
CA THR A 274 17.31 -15.85 10.58
C THR A 274 15.83 -16.20 10.54
N GLY A 275 15.06 -15.40 9.79
CA GLY A 275 13.61 -15.57 9.63
C GLY A 275 13.16 -15.21 8.21
N HIS A 276 11.94 -15.62 7.83
CA HIS A 276 11.38 -15.25 6.53
C HIS A 276 10.89 -13.80 6.51
N SER A 277 11.22 -13.04 5.46
CA SER A 277 10.53 -11.77 5.11
C SER A 277 9.27 -12.01 4.28
N SER A 278 9.27 -13.05 3.46
CA SER A 278 8.12 -13.48 2.66
C SER A 278 8.28 -14.92 2.22
N THR A 279 7.16 -15.60 1.97
CA THR A 279 7.09 -16.93 1.37
C THR A 279 6.30 -16.88 0.06
N TYR A 280 6.51 -17.87 -0.81
CA TYR A 280 5.76 -17.97 -2.05
C TYR A 280 4.27 -18.22 -1.79
N LEU A 281 3.40 -17.76 -2.71
CA LEU A 281 1.94 -17.91 -2.61
C LEU A 281 1.47 -19.35 -2.39
N TRP A 282 2.19 -20.33 -2.93
CA TRP A 282 1.90 -21.76 -2.80
C TRP A 282 2.48 -22.42 -1.54
N ASN A 283 3.28 -21.71 -0.74
CA ASN A 283 3.87 -22.22 0.50
C ASN A 283 3.50 -21.31 1.68
N LYS A 284 2.27 -21.44 2.18
CA LYS A 284 1.78 -20.68 3.33
C LYS A 284 2.24 -21.31 4.63
N THR A 285 3.12 -20.63 5.34
CA THR A 285 3.53 -21.03 6.69
C THR A 285 3.23 -19.91 7.68
N GLN A 286 2.92 -20.26 8.93
CA GLN A 286 2.59 -19.30 9.98
C GLN A 286 3.73 -18.31 10.27
N TYR A 287 4.98 -18.69 9.94
CA TYR A 287 6.18 -17.86 10.13
C TYR A 287 6.74 -17.32 8.81
N GLY A 288 6.02 -17.47 7.70
CA GLY A 288 6.50 -17.11 6.36
C GLY A 288 6.75 -15.62 6.14
N GLN A 289 6.39 -14.77 7.10
CA GLN A 289 6.54 -13.31 7.09
C GLN A 289 7.02 -12.78 8.45
N VAL A 290 7.60 -13.65 9.29
CA VAL A 290 7.96 -13.33 10.68
C VAL A 290 8.88 -12.12 10.81
N PHE A 291 9.80 -11.92 9.87
CA PHE A 291 10.72 -10.79 9.80
C PHE A 291 10.39 -9.85 8.63
N ALA A 292 9.14 -9.82 8.17
CA ALA A 292 8.71 -8.92 7.09
C ALA A 292 8.93 -7.44 7.44
N LEU A 293 8.79 -7.07 8.73
CA LEU A 293 8.87 -5.67 9.20
C LEU A 293 10.16 -5.38 9.98
N LEU A 294 11.20 -6.20 9.79
CA LEU A 294 12.45 -6.09 10.54
C LEU A 294 13.18 -4.76 10.28
N ASP A 295 12.90 -4.10 9.15
CA ASP A 295 13.42 -2.79 8.76
C ASP A 295 12.87 -1.60 9.57
N ARG A 296 11.82 -1.83 10.37
CA ARG A 296 11.24 -0.82 11.27
C ARG A 296 11.95 -0.73 12.63
N LEU A 297 12.91 -1.62 12.89
CA LEU A 297 13.76 -1.52 14.08
C LEU A 297 14.74 -0.37 13.91
N GLU A 298 14.96 0.38 14.98
CA GLU A 298 15.87 1.51 15.04
C GLU A 298 16.88 1.29 16.17
N PRO A 299 18.07 1.91 16.11
CA PRO A 299 19.01 1.90 17.22
C PRO A 299 18.33 2.34 18.52
N GLY A 300 18.46 1.53 19.57
CA GLY A 300 17.80 1.71 20.86
C GLY A 300 16.63 0.78 21.13
N ASP A 301 16.02 0.18 20.10
CA ASP A 301 14.94 -0.79 20.27
C ASP A 301 15.41 -2.08 20.98
N ILE A 302 14.51 -2.76 21.67
CA ILE A 302 14.82 -3.98 22.44
C ILE A 302 14.31 -5.23 21.73
N VAL A 303 15.20 -6.21 21.61
CA VAL A 303 14.93 -7.58 21.18
C VAL A 303 15.15 -8.51 22.37
N THR A 304 14.12 -9.21 22.79
CA THR A 304 14.19 -10.13 23.94
C THR A 304 14.27 -11.57 23.46
N ILE A 305 15.22 -12.32 23.99
CA ILE A 305 15.32 -13.77 23.81
C ILE A 305 15.00 -14.46 25.13
N TYR A 306 14.06 -15.41 25.09
CA TYR A 306 13.85 -16.39 26.15
C TYR A 306 14.64 -17.65 25.80
N TRP A 307 15.55 -18.05 26.67
CA TRP A 307 16.41 -19.23 26.47
C TRP A 307 16.65 -19.94 27.79
N ASN A 308 16.33 -21.24 27.86
CA ASN A 308 16.45 -22.06 29.06
C ASN A 308 15.78 -21.41 30.29
N GLN A 309 14.58 -20.86 30.09
CA GLN A 309 13.83 -20.12 31.10
C GLN A 309 14.48 -18.81 31.56
N TYR A 310 15.54 -18.33 30.92
CA TYR A 310 16.14 -17.03 31.23
C TYR A 310 15.82 -16.00 30.16
N LYS A 311 15.69 -14.74 30.59
CA LYS A 311 15.45 -13.59 29.71
C LYS A 311 16.78 -12.91 29.36
N TYR A 312 16.96 -12.59 28.09
CA TYR A 312 18.13 -11.88 27.56
C TYR A 312 17.62 -10.72 26.71
N ASP A 313 17.83 -9.49 27.16
CA ASP A 313 17.46 -8.30 26.40
C ASP A 313 18.67 -7.81 25.61
N TYR A 314 18.49 -7.62 24.31
CA TYR A 314 19.48 -7.05 23.42
C TYR A 314 18.98 -5.70 22.91
N GLN A 315 19.82 -4.69 23.02
CA GLN A 315 19.53 -3.38 22.45
C GLN A 315 20.08 -3.30 21.03
N VAL A 316 19.24 -2.92 20.08
CA VAL A 316 19.62 -2.71 18.68
C VAL A 316 20.62 -1.55 18.58
N THR A 317 21.71 -1.77 17.86
CA THR A 317 22.77 -0.79 17.65
C THR A 317 22.91 -0.35 16.20
N GLU A 318 22.68 -1.25 15.25
CA GLU A 318 22.92 -1.00 13.83
C GLU A 318 21.93 -1.76 12.93
N GLN A 319 21.62 -1.15 11.79
CA GLN A 319 20.90 -1.77 10.68
C GLN A 319 21.68 -1.57 9.38
N LYS A 320 21.88 -2.66 8.62
CA LYS A 320 22.58 -2.62 7.33
C LYS A 320 21.96 -3.57 6.30
N VAL A 321 22.14 -3.24 5.03
CA VAL A 321 21.75 -4.09 3.89
C VAL A 321 23.00 -4.58 3.19
N VAL A 322 23.15 -5.90 3.07
CA VAL A 322 24.35 -6.56 2.54
C VAL A 322 24.02 -7.51 1.39
N THR A 323 25.02 -7.95 0.64
CA THR A 323 24.88 -8.96 -0.42
C THR A 323 24.65 -10.37 0.18
N PRO A 324 24.07 -11.33 -0.56
CA PRO A 324 23.79 -12.68 -0.06
C PRO A 324 25.03 -13.51 0.31
N ASP A 325 26.20 -13.18 -0.25
CA ASP A 325 27.47 -13.88 -0.04
C ASP A 325 28.14 -13.54 1.30
N ILE A 326 27.37 -13.59 2.39
CA ILE A 326 27.89 -13.25 3.72
C ILE A 326 28.69 -14.44 4.27
N ALA A 327 29.88 -14.65 3.73
CA ALA A 327 30.92 -15.51 4.30
C ALA A 327 31.57 -14.89 5.57
N THR A 328 31.01 -13.82 6.14
CA THR A 328 31.64 -13.06 7.23
C THR A 328 30.64 -12.60 8.29
N LEU A 329 30.03 -13.55 9.00
CA LEU A 329 29.46 -13.32 10.33
C LEU A 329 30.26 -14.12 11.36
N ASN A 330 31.57 -14.13 11.16
CA ASN A 330 32.55 -14.57 12.13
C ASN A 330 33.16 -13.31 12.75
N SER A 331 32.39 -12.67 13.62
CA SER A 331 32.96 -11.71 14.54
C SER A 331 33.44 -12.53 15.75
N GLN A 332 34.72 -12.88 15.80
CA GLN A 332 35.31 -13.15 17.12
C GLN A 332 35.16 -11.84 17.91
N THR A 333 34.18 -11.82 18.82
CA THR A 333 33.83 -10.66 19.60
C THR A 333 33.82 -11.06 21.06
N ASP A 334 34.46 -10.25 21.89
CA ASP A 334 34.45 -10.41 23.34
C ASP A 334 33.13 -9.91 23.95
N LYS A 335 32.23 -9.37 23.12
CA LYS A 335 30.90 -8.90 23.52
C LYS A 335 29.84 -9.97 23.28
N LYS A 336 28.74 -9.88 24.01
CA LYS A 336 27.55 -10.73 23.80
C LYS A 336 26.62 -10.00 22.83
N THR A 337 26.60 -10.43 21.58
CA THR A 337 25.88 -9.72 20.50
C THR A 337 24.81 -10.59 19.87
N ILE A 338 23.83 -9.94 19.24
CA ILE A 338 22.80 -10.60 18.43
C ILE A 338 22.80 -10.03 17.03
N THR A 339 22.57 -10.89 16.05
CA THR A 339 22.31 -10.50 14.67
C THR A 339 21.02 -11.14 14.18
N LEU A 340 20.11 -10.33 13.66
CA LEU A 340 18.88 -10.76 13.02
C LEU A 340 19.00 -10.56 11.51
N MET A 341 18.74 -11.60 10.71
CA MET A 341 18.84 -11.54 9.25
C MET A 341 17.53 -11.95 8.57
N THR A 342 17.21 -11.26 7.47
CA THR A 342 16.14 -11.66 6.54
C THR A 342 16.48 -11.31 5.09
N CYS A 343 15.72 -11.84 4.13
CA CYS A 343 15.84 -11.49 2.71
C CYS A 343 15.30 -10.08 2.44
N TRP A 344 15.96 -9.34 1.56
CA TRP A 344 15.61 -7.95 1.25
C TRP A 344 15.78 -7.61 -0.23
N PRO A 345 14.93 -6.74 -0.81
CA PRO A 345 13.62 -6.28 -0.30
C PRO A 345 12.60 -7.41 -0.11
N ILE A 346 11.54 -7.18 0.67
CA ILE A 346 10.43 -8.12 0.87
C ILE A 346 9.90 -8.64 -0.49
N GLY A 347 9.67 -9.94 -0.61
CA GLY A 347 9.27 -10.57 -1.87
C GLY A 347 10.44 -10.92 -2.81
N THR A 348 11.66 -10.53 -2.46
CA THR A 348 12.88 -10.84 -3.23
C THR A 348 13.95 -11.47 -2.32
N ALA A 349 14.99 -12.05 -2.92
CA ALA A 349 16.14 -12.62 -2.19
C ALA A 349 17.48 -11.98 -2.62
N TRP A 350 17.44 -10.79 -3.23
CA TRP A 350 18.61 -10.16 -3.86
C TRP A 350 19.66 -9.69 -2.86
N LYS A 351 19.23 -9.27 -1.67
CA LYS A 351 20.08 -8.77 -0.59
C LYS A 351 19.64 -9.38 0.73
N ARG A 352 20.36 -9.06 1.80
CA ARG A 352 20.00 -9.39 3.17
C ARG A 352 19.88 -8.12 3.98
N LEU A 353 18.82 -8.00 4.76
CA LEU A 353 18.71 -7.01 5.82
C LEU A 353 19.26 -7.64 7.09
N VAL A 354 20.16 -6.91 7.76
CA VAL A 354 20.85 -7.35 8.96
C VAL A 354 20.67 -6.29 10.05
N ILE A 355 20.13 -6.70 11.19
CA ILE A 355 20.02 -5.89 12.41
C ILE A 355 21.00 -6.45 13.43
N GLN A 356 21.82 -5.61 14.04
CA GLN A 356 22.76 -6.00 15.08
C GLN A 356 22.39 -5.33 16.41
N GLY A 357 22.65 -6.03 17.50
CA GLY A 357 22.44 -5.53 18.84
C GLY A 357 23.41 -6.12 19.86
N VAL A 358 23.45 -5.50 21.03
CA VAL A 358 24.32 -5.89 22.15
C VAL A 358 23.46 -6.27 23.36
N LEU A 359 23.87 -7.29 24.11
CA LEU A 359 23.20 -7.68 25.34
C LEU A 359 23.27 -6.53 26.34
N ILE A 360 22.14 -6.22 26.98
CA ILE A 360 22.05 -5.32 28.13
C ILE A 360 21.75 -6.16 29.39
N ASP A 361 22.37 -5.77 30.50
CA ASP A 361 22.20 -6.45 31.80
C ASP A 361 20.95 -6.00 32.55
#